data_AF-A0A7H4PPW1-F1
#
_entry.id   AF-A0A7H4PPW1-F1
#
_cell.length_a   1.000
_cell.length_b   1.000
_cell.length_c   1.000
_cell.angle_alpha   90.00
_cell.angle_beta   90.00
_cell.angle_gamma   90.00
#
_symmetry.space_group_name_H-M   'P 1'
#
loop_
_entity.id
_entity.type
_entity.pdbx_description
1 polymer ?
#
loop_
_entity_poly.entity_id
_entity_poly.type
_entity_poly.pdbx_seq_one_letter_code
_entity_poly.pdbx_strand_id
1 'polypeptide(L)' 'MDILAHSLNQLRPELFPESTLMVWCGEAPCSTQVNQMRLWEQQGQIIWLNHATATSPGGGA' A
#
# COMPACT_ATOMS: atom_id res chain seq x y z
N MET A 1 15.78 1.71 8.31
CA MET A 1 14.47 1.20 7.87
C MET A 1 13.53 1.43 9.02
N ASP A 2 12.62 2.38 8.90
CA ASP A 2 11.70 2.76 9.97
C ASP A 2 10.35 2.08 9.72
N ILE A 3 9.83 1.40 10.74
CA ILE A 3 8.56 0.69 10.67
C ILE A 3 7.57 1.41 11.59
N LEU A 4 6.47 1.88 11.01
CA LEU A 4 5.37 2.44 11.79
C LEU A 4 4.60 1.28 12.45
N ALA A 5 4.58 1.25 13.78
CA ALA A 5 3.91 0.20 14.55
C ALA A 5 2.37 0.26 14.49
N HIS A 6 1.81 1.33 13.90
CA HIS A 6 0.37 1.56 13.82
C HIS A 6 -0.09 1.58 12.36
N SER A 7 -1.28 1.04 12.10
CA SER A 7 -1.93 1.14 10.79
C SER A 7 -2.22 2.60 10.45
N LEU A 8 -1.75 3.06 9.29
CA LEU A 8 -2.09 4.36 8.76
C LEU A 8 -3.43 4.28 8.03
N ASN A 9 -4.41 5.07 8.45
CA ASN A 9 -5.68 5.21 7.73
C ASN A 9 -5.50 6.00 6.42
N GLN A 10 -4.49 6.87 6.35
CA GLN A 10 -4.15 7.65 5.18
C GLN A 10 -2.63 7.76 5.07
N LEU A 11 -2.07 7.17 4.02
CA LEU A 11 -0.65 7.30 3.67
C LEU A 11 -0.44 8.66 2.98
N ARG A 12 0.68 9.33 3.30
CA ARG A 12 1.11 10.59 2.68
C ARG A 12 2.58 10.47 2.26
N PRO A 13 2.84 9.97 1.06
CA PRO A 13 4.20 9.80 0.54
C PRO A 13 5.00 11.10 0.47
N GLU A 14 4.31 12.22 0.29
CA GLU A 14 4.92 13.54 0.10
C GLU A 14 5.66 14.04 1.35
N LEU A 15 5.41 13.42 2.52
CA LEU A 15 6.17 13.65 3.75
C LEU A 15 7.55 12.98 3.74
N PHE A 16 7.80 12.07 2.80
CA PHE A 16 8.99 11.24 2.72
C PHE A 16 9.61 11.30 1.31
N PRO A 17 9.95 12.49 0.79
CA PRO A 17 10.30 12.69 -0.62
C PRO A 17 11.51 11.88 -1.10
N GLU A 18 12.44 11.56 -0.21
CA GLU A 18 13.68 10.82 -0.51
C GLU A 18 13.63 9.35 -0.04
N SER A 19 12.45 8.84 0.32
CA SER A 19 12.30 7.49 0.88
C SER A 19 11.40 6.62 0.02
N THR A 20 11.83 5.38 -0.21
CA THR A 20 10.96 4.34 -0.74
C THR A 20 10.04 3.84 0.37
N LEU A 21 8.74 3.98 0.18
CA LEU A 21 7.74 3.53 1.15
C LEU A 21 7.26 2.12 0.79
N MET A 22 7.39 1.19 1.74
CA MET A 22 6.80 -0.14 1.64
C MET A 22 5.51 -0.17 2.45
N VAL A 23 4.40 -0.42 1.77
CA VAL A 23 3.06 -0.45 2.37
C VAL A 23 2.59 -1.89 2.41
N TRP A 24 2.35 -2.39 3.62
CA TRP A 24 1.74 -3.69 3.82
C TRP A 24 0.24 -3.53 3.94
N CYS A 25 -0.50 -4.03 2.95
CA CYS A 25 -1.95 -4.10 3.03
C CYS A 25 -2.35 -5.49 3.51
N GLY A 26 -3.11 -5.57 4.59
CA GLY A 26 -3.65 -6.84 5.09
C GLY A 26 -4.66 -7.49 4.12
N GLU A 27 -5.26 -6.69 3.25
CA GLU A 27 -6.23 -7.10 2.22
C GLU A 27 -5.86 -6.46 0.87
N ALA A 28 -6.49 -6.92 -0.21
CA ALA A 28 -6.30 -6.32 -1.53
C ALA A 28 -6.82 -4.87 -1.56
N PRO A 29 -6.08 -3.91 -2.16
CA PRO A 29 -6.49 -2.52 -2.18
C PRO A 29 -7.78 -2.32 -3.01
N CYS A 30 -8.68 -1.46 -2.54
CA CYS A 30 -9.89 -1.10 -3.27
C CYS A 30 -9.58 -0.16 -4.45
N SER A 31 -10.54 0.04 -5.36
CA SER A 31 -10.35 0.87 -6.57
C SER A 31 -9.89 2.29 -6.26
N THR A 32 -10.39 2.90 -5.19
CA THR A 32 -9.96 4.24 -4.73
C THR A 32 -8.49 4.24 -4.33
N GLN A 33 -8.05 3.22 -3.58
CA GLN A 33 -6.65 3.09 -3.17
C GLN A 33 -5.74 2.85 -4.38
N VAL A 34 -6.16 2.01 -5.33
CA VAL A 34 -5.44 1.81 -6.61
C VAL A 34 -5.27 3.11 -7.38
N ASN A 35 -6.30 3.93 -7.47
CA ASN A 35 -6.22 5.19 -8.19
C ASN A 35 -5.31 6.21 -7.49
N GLN A 36 -5.34 6.23 -6.15
CA GLN A 36 -4.45 7.07 -5.34
C GLN A 36 -2.98 6.69 -5.51
N MET A 37 -2.67 5.39 -5.58
CA MET A 37 -1.30 4.93 -5.81
C MET A 37 -0.78 5.31 -7.19
N ARG A 38 -1.61 5.22 -8.23
CA ARG A 38 -1.24 5.70 -9.58
C ARG A 38 -0.91 7.19 -9.57
N LEU A 39 -1.66 8.00 -8.82
CA LEU A 39 -1.39 9.42 -8.65
C LEU A 39 -0.02 9.67 -8.01
N TRP A 40 0.34 8.87 -7.01
CA TRP A 40 1.66 8.94 -6.37
C TRP A 40 2.80 8.55 -7.31
N GLU A 41 2.63 7.49 -8.10
CA GLU A 41 3.62 7.09 -9.12
C GLU A 41 3.85 8.21 -10.15
N GLN A 42 2.79 8.89 -10.58
CA GLN A 42 2.88 10.04 -11.49
C GLN A 42 3.61 11.24 -10.87
N GLN A 43 3.59 11.36 -9.55
CA GLN A 43 4.32 12.37 -8.78
C GLN A 43 5.77 11.96 -8.47
N GLY A 44 6.23 10.82 -9.00
CA GLY A 44 7.58 10.30 -8.78
C GLY A 44 7.79 9.64 -7.41
N GLN A 45 6.71 9.35 -6.68
CA GLN A 45 6.79 8.67 -5.39
C GLN A 45 6.98 7.17 -5.59
N ILE A 46 7.98 6.59 -4.93
CA ILE A 46 8.29 5.16 -5.04
C ILE A 46 7.60 4.42 -3.90
N ILE A 47 6.50 3.70 -4.23
CA ILE A 47 5.68 2.99 -3.26
C ILE A 47 5.56 1.53 -3.67
N TRP A 48 5.92 0.63 -2.75
CA TRP A 48 5.80 -0.81 -2.94
C TRP A 48 4.65 -1.35 -2.11
N LEU A 49 3.68 -1.97 -2.77
CA LEU A 49 2.65 -2.73 -2.10
C LEU A 49 3.10 -4.16 -1.88
N ASN A 50 3.10 -4.58 -0.64
CA ASN A 50 3.05 -6.00 -0.32
C ASN A 50 1.59 -6.35 0.00
N HIS A 51 0.89 -6.95 -0.97
CA HIS A 51 -0.34 -7.65 -0.67
C HIS A 51 0.03 -9.13 -0.53
N ALA A 52 -0.36 -9.74 0.59
CA ALA A 52 -0.53 -11.19 0.56
C ALA A 52 -1.58 -11.44 -0.53
N THR A 53 -1.22 -12.17 -1.59
CA THR A 53 -2.23 -12.68 -2.52
C THR A 53 -3.31 -13.29 -1.66
N ALA A 54 -4.51 -12.72 -1.71
CA ALA A 54 -5.65 -13.29 -1.03
C ALA A 54 -5.83 -14.68 -1.63
N THR A 55 -5.23 -15.69 -1.00
CA THR A 55 -5.60 -17.08 -1.16
C THR A 55 -7.03 -17.10 -0.68
N SER A 56 -7.94 -17.00 -1.64
CA SER A 56 -9.37 -17.15 -1.45
C SER A 56 -9.58 -18.34 -0.51
N PRO A 57 -10.21 -18.19 0.66
CA PRO A 57 -10.68 -19.34 1.43
C PRO A 57 -11.94 -19.85 0.71
N GLY A 58 -11.74 -20.41 -0.48
CA GLY A 58 -12.76 -21.02 -1.33
C GLY A 58 -12.49 -22.50 -1.48
N GLY A 59 -12.25 -23.18 -0.37
CA GLY A 59 -12.21 -24.64 -0.28
C GLY A 59 -13.01 -25.08 0.93
N GLY A 60 -14.23 -25.57 0.73
CA GLY A 60 -15.01 -26.19 1.79
C GLY A 60 -16.51 -26.29 1.51
N ALA A 61 -16.92 -27.49 1.09
CA ALA A 61 -18.27 -28.07 0.98
C ALA A 61 -19.12 -27.69 -0.24
#